data_AF-A0A853DAN3-F1
#
_entry.id   AF-A0A853DAN3-F1
#
_cell.length_a   1.000
_cell.length_b   1.000
_cell.length_c   1.000
_cell.angle_alpha   90.00
_cell.angle_beta   90.00
_cell.angle_gamma   90.00
#
_symmetry.space_group_name_H-M   'P 1'
#
loop_
_entity.id
_entity.type
_entity.pdbx_description
1 polymer ?
#
loop_
_entity_poly.entity_id
_entity_poly.type
_entity_poly.pdbx_seq_one_letter_code
_entity_poly.pdbx_strand_id
1 'polypeptide(L)'
;MQKISEFLSGLTASDLERVEELASQNFAPSQISEMLLLDKWAFMRVWRDQESVLRKRYELGRTAIAEEKQVNLLEKVRAGNTFAIQLHDKAAKAQRFEDIKNEIFNLE
;
A
#
# COMPACT_ATOMS: atom_id res chain seq x y z
N MET A 1 1.59 26.93 4.98
CA MET A 1 1.55 26.38 3.60
C MET A 1 2.92 26.40 2.95
N GLN A 2 3.73 27.45 3.15
CA GLN A 2 5.09 27.61 2.60
C GLN A 2 6.03 26.40 2.81
N LYS A 3 6.05 25.82 4.03
CA LYS A 3 6.86 24.61 4.32
C LYS A 3 6.45 23.36 3.54
N ILE A 4 5.20 23.24 3.11
CA ILE A 4 4.70 22.06 2.38
C ILE A 4 5.00 22.20 0.90
N SER A 5 4.82 23.40 0.33
CA SER A 5 5.24 23.65 -1.05
C SER A 5 6.74 23.48 -1.22
N GLU A 6 7.53 23.93 -0.25
CA GLU A 6 8.99 23.70 -0.23
C GLU A 6 9.32 22.20 -0.16
N PHE A 7 8.65 21.45 0.70
CA PHE A 7 8.79 19.99 0.78
C PHE A 7 8.45 19.31 -0.55
N LEU A 8 7.32 19.67 -1.18
CA LEU A 8 6.89 19.11 -2.46
C LEU A 8 7.86 19.45 -3.59
N SER A 9 8.41 20.66 -3.61
CA SER A 9 9.44 21.06 -4.59
C SER A 9 10.79 20.39 -4.37
N GLY A 10 11.05 19.92 -3.13
CA GLY A 10 12.26 19.19 -2.78
C GLY A 10 12.18 17.69 -3.05
N LEU A 11 10.98 17.14 -3.30
CA LEU A 11 10.83 15.72 -3.66
C LEU A 11 11.33 15.49 -5.08
N THR A 12 12.38 14.68 -5.19
CA THR A 12 12.91 14.26 -6.48
C THR A 12 12.16 13.05 -7.03
N ALA A 13 12.31 12.77 -8.32
CA ALA A 13 11.81 11.53 -8.91
C ALA A 13 12.39 10.29 -8.22
N SER A 14 13.67 10.35 -7.81
CA SER A 14 14.35 9.26 -7.10
C SER A 14 13.73 9.00 -5.72
N ASP A 15 13.33 10.05 -5.00
CA ASP A 15 12.64 9.89 -3.70
C ASP A 15 11.30 9.19 -3.88
N LEU A 16 10.55 9.55 -4.94
CA LEU A 16 9.26 8.96 -5.24
C LEU A 16 9.37 7.48 -5.67
N GLU A 17 10.38 7.13 -6.45
CA GLU A 17 10.70 5.73 -6.78
C GLU A 17 11.06 4.94 -5.53
N ARG A 18 11.85 5.54 -4.62
CA ARG A 18 12.22 4.89 -3.37
C ARG A 18 11.02 4.72 -2.42
N VAL A 19 10.07 5.65 -2.42
CA VAL A 19 8.80 5.50 -1.71
C VAL A 19 8.01 4.30 -2.25
N GLU A 20 7.93 4.15 -3.56
CA GLU A 20 7.24 3.04 -4.23
C GLU A 20 7.90 1.69 -3.88
N GLU A 21 9.23 1.61 -3.94
CA GLU A 21 10.01 0.42 -3.58
C GLU A 21 9.87 0.05 -2.09
N LEU A 22 9.91 1.03 -1.18
CA LEU A 22 9.74 0.74 0.24
C LEU A 22 8.28 0.39 0.56
N ALA A 23 7.32 1.01 -0.12
CA ALA A 23 5.92 0.62 -0.02
C ALA A 23 5.72 -0.83 -0.50
N SER A 24 6.44 -1.25 -1.55
CA SER A 24 6.45 -2.62 -2.05
C SER A 24 7.17 -3.63 -1.14
N GLN A 25 7.84 -3.16 -0.10
CA GLN A 25 8.40 -3.99 0.98
C GLN A 25 7.53 -3.97 2.24
N ASN A 26 6.30 -3.49 2.14
CA ASN A 26 5.31 -3.43 3.22
C ASN A 26 5.67 -2.46 4.36
N PHE A 27 6.55 -1.47 4.10
CA PHE A 27 6.84 -0.40 5.07
C PHE A 27 5.67 0.57 5.21
N ALA A 28 5.46 1.04 6.45
CA ALA A 28 4.48 2.07 6.74
C ALA A 28 5.00 3.46 6.28
N PRO A 29 4.11 4.39 5.89
CA PRO A 29 4.52 5.73 5.42
C PRO A 29 5.41 6.49 6.40
N SER A 30 5.18 6.33 7.71
CA SER A 30 6.02 6.91 8.74
C SER A 30 7.44 6.34 8.75
N GLN A 31 7.59 5.03 8.51
CA GLN A 31 8.90 4.39 8.43
C GLN A 31 9.63 4.82 7.15
N ILE A 32 8.90 4.93 6.04
CA ILE A 32 9.45 5.43 4.77
C ILE A 32 10.00 6.84 4.94
N SER A 33 9.27 7.73 5.63
CA SER A 33 9.77 9.09 5.89
C SER A 33 11.08 9.12 6.69
N GLU A 34 11.24 8.20 7.65
CA GLU A 34 12.45 8.08 8.45
C GLU A 34 13.61 7.51 7.63
N MET A 35 13.35 6.50 6.79
CA MET A 35 14.36 5.87 5.94
C MET A 35 14.88 6.79 4.84
N LEU A 36 14.06 7.72 4.37
CA LEU A 36 14.42 8.73 3.38
C LEU A 36 14.99 10.01 4.00
N LEU A 37 15.10 10.07 5.33
CA LEU A 37 15.54 11.26 6.07
C LEU A 37 14.70 12.51 5.74
N LEU A 38 13.42 12.31 5.44
CA LEU A 38 12.47 13.37 5.13
C LEU A 38 11.79 13.88 6.39
N ASP A 39 11.33 15.13 6.38
CA ASP A 39 10.54 15.67 7.48
C ASP A 39 9.24 14.86 7.63
N LYS A 40 9.16 14.06 8.70
CA LYS A 40 8.05 13.15 8.97
C LYS A 40 6.70 13.86 9.02
N TRP A 41 6.65 15.08 9.54
CA TRP A 41 5.38 15.81 9.67
C TRP A 41 4.88 16.29 8.31
N ALA A 42 5.76 16.87 7.49
CA ALA A 42 5.45 17.30 6.14
C ALA A 42 5.10 16.10 5.24
N PHE A 43 5.89 15.03 5.32
CA PHE A 43 5.66 13.77 4.59
C PHE A 43 4.28 13.21 4.91
N MET A 44 3.96 13.02 6.19
CA MET A 44 2.67 12.45 6.60
C MET A 44 1.49 13.35 6.23
N ARG A 45 1.69 14.67 6.23
CA ARG A 45 0.65 15.62 5.81
C ARG A 45 0.37 15.53 4.31
N VAL A 46 1.42 15.44 3.48
CA VAL A 46 1.28 15.24 2.04
C VAL A 46 0.68 13.86 1.75
N TRP A 47 1.16 12.81 2.41
CA TRP A 47 0.67 11.45 2.19
C TRP A 47 -0.81 11.26 2.55
N ARG A 48 -1.35 12.04 3.49
CA ARG A 48 -2.78 12.02 3.84
C ARG A 48 -3.67 12.60 2.75
N ASP A 49 -3.12 13.43 1.87
CA ASP A 49 -3.81 13.91 0.68
C ASP A 49 -3.82 12.79 -0.38
N GLN A 50 -5.03 12.29 -0.66
CA GLN A 50 -5.28 11.19 -1.60
C GLN A 50 -4.86 11.54 -3.03
N GLU A 51 -4.87 12.82 -3.38
CA GLU A 51 -4.51 13.26 -4.73
C GLU A 51 -3.00 13.50 -4.90
N SER A 52 -2.24 13.46 -3.80
CA SER A 52 -0.81 13.72 -3.84
C SER A 52 -0.06 12.65 -4.63
N VAL A 53 0.97 13.09 -5.37
CA VAL A 53 1.86 12.17 -6.11
C VAL A 53 2.53 11.17 -5.17
N LEU A 54 2.90 11.62 -3.96
CA LEU A 54 3.48 10.77 -2.92
C LEU A 54 2.54 9.62 -2.53
N ARG A 55 1.25 9.93 -2.34
CA ARG A 55 0.24 8.92 -2.00
C ARG A 55 0.02 7.92 -3.14
N LYS A 56 -0.09 8.41 -4.37
CA LYS A 56 -0.24 7.58 -5.57
C LYS A 56 0.94 6.61 -5.75
N ARG A 57 2.18 7.08 -5.54
CA ARG A 57 3.40 6.25 -5.58
C ARG A 57 3.45 5.20 -4.48
N TYR A 58 3.06 5.58 -3.26
CA TYR A 58 2.92 4.63 -2.16
C TYR A 58 1.92 3.52 -2.51
N GLU A 59 0.74 3.87 -3.03
CA GLU A 59 -0.30 2.91 -3.39
C GLU A 59 0.09 2.00 -4.55
N LEU A 60 0.83 2.52 -5.54
CA LEU A 60 1.42 1.70 -6.61
C LEU A 60 2.32 0.61 -6.03
N GLY A 61 3.25 0.95 -5.14
CA GLY A 61 4.11 -0.03 -4.48
C GLY A 61 3.33 -1.05 -3.64
N ARG A 62 2.25 -0.61 -2.97
CA ARG A 62 1.35 -1.52 -2.22
C ARG A 62 0.61 -2.49 -3.14
N THR A 63 0.21 -2.06 -4.32
CA THR A 63 -0.51 -2.88 -5.30
C THR A 63 0.41 -3.92 -5.93
N ALA A 64 1.67 -3.55 -6.23
CA ALA A 64 2.69 -4.49 -6.69
C ALA A 64 2.91 -5.66 -5.70
N ILE A 65 2.87 -5.41 -4.39
CA ILE A 65 2.88 -6.49 -3.38
C ILE A 65 1.66 -7.39 -3.52
N ALA A 66 0.48 -6.82 -3.70
CA ALA A 66 -0.76 -7.60 -3.76
C ALA A 66 -0.69 -8.56 -4.94
N GLU A 67 -0.20 -8.11 -6.09
CA GLU A 67 0.02 -8.92 -7.28
C GLU A 67 1.10 -9.99 -7.04
N GLU A 68 2.25 -9.64 -6.49
CA GLU A 68 3.33 -10.60 -6.19
C GLU A 68 2.89 -11.66 -5.17
N LYS A 69 2.14 -11.27 -4.14
CA LYS A 69 1.54 -12.20 -3.16
C LYS A 69 0.54 -13.12 -3.83
N GLN A 70 -0.28 -12.62 -4.75
CA GLN A 70 -1.24 -13.43 -5.51
C GLN A 70 -0.51 -14.47 -6.38
N VAL A 71 0.56 -14.07 -7.06
CA VAL A 71 1.40 -14.96 -7.88
C VAL A 71 2.09 -16.01 -7.01
N ASN A 72 2.75 -15.62 -5.93
CA ASN A 72 3.39 -16.54 -4.98
C ASN A 72 2.38 -17.53 -4.36
N LEU A 73 1.15 -17.06 -4.09
CA LEU A 73 0.08 -17.92 -3.60
C LEU A 73 -0.33 -18.92 -4.68
N LEU A 74 -0.53 -18.48 -5.92
CA LEU A 74 -0.83 -19.36 -7.06
C LEU A 74 0.28 -20.39 -7.30
N GLU A 75 1.55 -20.02 -7.15
CA GLU A 75 2.67 -20.97 -7.26
C GLU A 75 2.66 -22.01 -6.14
N LYS A 76 2.37 -21.61 -4.89
CA LYS A 76 2.21 -22.55 -3.77
C LYS A 76 1.01 -23.48 -3.96
N VAL A 77 -0.08 -22.96 -4.52
CA VAL A 77 -1.27 -23.75 -4.91
C VAL A 77 -0.90 -24.75 -6.01
N ARG A 78 -0.18 -24.32 -7.05
CA ARG A 78 0.31 -25.18 -8.14
C ARG A 78 1.31 -26.23 -7.66
N ALA A 79 2.12 -25.91 -6.65
CA ALA A 79 3.04 -26.82 -5.99
C ALA A 79 2.34 -27.84 -5.05
N GLY A 80 1.01 -27.86 -5.01
CA GLY A 80 0.23 -28.84 -4.25
C GLY A 80 0.12 -28.54 -2.75
N ASN A 81 0.43 -27.31 -2.31
CA ASN A 81 0.28 -26.93 -0.91
C ASN A 81 -1.21 -26.62 -0.60
N THR A 82 -1.97 -27.66 -0.27
CA THR A 82 -3.41 -27.62 0.01
C THR A 82 -3.79 -26.64 1.13
N PHE A 83 -2.87 -26.35 2.06
CA PHE A 83 -3.08 -25.37 3.12
C PHE A 83 -3.17 -23.93 2.60
N ALA A 84 -2.44 -23.61 1.53
CA ALA A 84 -2.48 -22.30 0.89
C ALA A 84 -3.86 -22.02 0.25
N ILE A 85 -4.49 -23.04 -0.33
CA ILE A 85 -5.86 -22.97 -0.87
C ILE A 85 -6.86 -22.71 0.26
N GLN A 86 -6.75 -23.43 1.37
CA GLN A 86 -7.66 -23.26 2.51
C GLN A 86 -7.57 -21.87 3.13
N LEU A 87 -6.37 -21.29 3.19
CA LEU A 87 -6.17 -19.93 3.69
C LEU A 87 -6.74 -18.88 2.73
N HIS A 88 -6.51 -19.06 1.43
CA HIS A 88 -7.09 -18.21 0.38
C HIS A 88 -8.62 -18.23 0.42
N ASP A 89 -9.24 -19.42 0.46
CA ASP A 89 -10.69 -19.56 0.48
C ASP A 89 -11.31 -18.96 1.74
N LYS A 90 -10.63 -19.06 2.88
CA LYS A 90 -11.06 -18.38 4.11
C LYS A 90 -10.99 -16.86 3.97
N ALA A 91 -9.91 -16.32 3.41
CA ALA A 91 -9.76 -14.89 3.21
C ALA A 91 -10.80 -14.35 2.22
N ALA A 92 -11.02 -15.03 1.10
CA ALA A 92 -12.03 -14.67 0.10
C ALA A 92 -13.46 -14.71 0.67
N LYS A 93 -13.78 -15.72 1.49
CA LYS A 93 -15.09 -15.82 2.16
C LYS A 93 -15.29 -14.70 3.19
N ALA A 94 -14.25 -14.35 3.95
CA ALA A 94 -14.31 -13.27 4.93
C ALA A 94 -14.54 -11.92 4.26
N GLN A 95 -13.79 -11.63 3.18
CA GLN A 95 -13.96 -10.40 2.41
C GLN A 95 -15.37 -10.31 1.83
N ARG A 96 -15.85 -11.38 1.17
CA ARG A 96 -17.20 -11.43 0.61
C ARG A 96 -18.30 -11.22 1.65
N PHE A 97 -18.09 -11.69 2.87
CA PHE A 97 -19.04 -11.44 3.96
C PHE A 97 -19.09 -9.97 4.36
N GLU A 98 -17.94 -9.31 4.52
CA GLU A 98 -17.89 -7.88 4.81
C GLU A 98 -18.45 -7.04 3.65
N ASP A 99 -18.19 -7.43 2.40
CA ASP A 99 -18.73 -6.75 1.22
C ASP A 99 -20.28 -6.83 1.21
N ILE A 100 -20.85 -8.02 1.43
CA ILE A 100 -22.32 -8.21 1.51
C ILE A 100 -22.91 -7.43 2.68
N LYS A 101 -22.21 -7.39 3.81
CA LYS A 101 -22.64 -6.62 4.99
C LYS A 101 -22.66 -5.13 4.69
N ASN A 102 -21.61 -4.60 4.04
CA ASN A 102 -21.57 -3.19 3.65
C ASN A 102 -22.66 -2.86 2.62
N GLU A 103 -22.96 -3.76 1.69
CA GLU A 103 -24.05 -3.64 0.72
C GLU A 103 -25.44 -3.61 1.39
N ILE A 104 -25.69 -4.48 2.37
CA ILE A 104 -26.98 -4.56 3.09
C ILE A 104 -27.17 -3.37 4.04
N PHE A 105 -26.10 -2.94 4.72
CA PHE A 105 -26.18 -1.91 5.76
C PHE A 105 -25.85 -0.49 5.25
N ASN A 106 -25.54 -0.31 3.96
CA ASN A 106 -25.17 0.98 3.36
C ASN A 106 -24.08 1.72 4.17
N LEU A 107 -23.07 0.99 4.63
CA LEU A 107 -21.94 1.53 5.37
C LEU A 107 -20.86 1.98 4.37
N GLU A 108 -21.11 3.08 3.66
CA GLU A 108 -20.10 3.81 2.86
C GLU A 108 -19.61 5.07 3.61
#